data_AF-A0A196NK65-F1
#
_entry.id   AF-A0A196NK65-F1
#
_cell.length_a   1.000
_cell.length_b   1.000
_cell.length_c   1.000
_cell.angle_alpha   90.00
_cell.angle_beta   90.00
_cell.angle_gamma   90.00
#
_symmetry.space_group_name_H-M   'P 1'
#
loop_
_entity.id
_entity.type
_entity.pdbx_description
1 polymer ?
#
loop_
_entity_poly.entity_id
_entity_poly.type
_entity_poly.pdbx_seq_one_letter_code
_entity_poly.pdbx_strand_id
1 'polypeptide(L)' 'MQDTSLRRLVALELKRTFAFLASKPESALGPVAITPNVLVGSCDGKLVGGRVKVTLRGEVMGVIDTGIDCPFY' A
#
# COMPACT_ATOMS: atom_id res chain seq x y z
N MET A 1 1.39 -2.10 -4.13
CA MET A 1 2.64 -1.38 -3.80
C MET A 1 3.01 -1.70 -2.37
N GLN A 2 4.30 -1.85 -2.07
CA GLN A 2 4.80 -1.95 -0.71
C GLN A 2 5.60 -0.69 -0.37
N ASP A 3 5.01 0.16 0.49
CA ASP A 3 5.63 1.37 1.02
C ASP A 3 6.40 1.03 2.31
N THR A 4 7.71 0.86 2.17
CA THR A 4 8.59 0.47 3.27
C THR A 4 8.77 1.65 4.22
N SER A 5 8.68 1.40 5.54
CA SER A 5 8.83 2.45 6.55
C SER A 5 9.78 2.03 7.66
N LEU A 6 10.83 2.83 7.88
CA LEU A 6 11.77 2.69 9.00
C LEU A 6 11.17 3.35 10.25
N ARG A 7 10.24 2.65 10.89
CA ARG A 7 9.40 3.19 11.99
C ARG A 7 10.20 3.86 13.13
N ARG A 8 11.44 3.43 13.39
CA ARG A 8 12.31 4.05 14.41
C ARG A 8 12.74 5.48 14.05
N LEU A 9 12.81 5.83 12.77
CA LEU A 9 13.23 7.15 12.30
C LEU A 9 12.06 8.13 12.14
N VAL A 10 10.86 7.62 11.89
CA VAL A 10 9.63 8.40 11.62
C VAL A 10 9.41 9.49 12.67
N ALA A 11 9.44 9.15 13.96
CA ALA A 11 9.16 10.10 15.03
C ALA A 11 10.19 11.23 15.13
N LEU A 12 11.45 10.96 14.78
CA LEU A 12 12.51 11.97 14.80
C LEU A 12 12.42 12.91 13.60
N GLU A 13 12.05 12.39 12.42
CA GLU A 13 11.87 13.20 11.22
C GLU A 13 10.68 14.14 11.33
N LEU A 14 9.56 13.67 11.88
CA LEU A 14 8.37 14.49 12.08
C LEU A 14 8.63 15.71 12.99
N LYS A 15 9.56 15.60 13.94
CA LYS A 15 9.97 16.73 14.80
C LYS A 15 10.71 17.84 14.03
N ARG A 16 11.25 17.55 12.85
CA ARG A 16 12.03 18.50 12.03
C ARG A 16 11.13 19.32 11.08
N THR A 17 9.81 19.11 11.11
CA THR A 17 8.80 19.83 10.29
C THR A 17 8.95 19.64 8.78
N PHE A 18 9.83 18.75 8.33
CA PHE A 18 10.09 18.46 6.92
C PHE A 18 9.60 17.05 6.52
N ALA A 19 8.45 16.64 7.09
CA ALA A 19 7.81 15.36 6.81
C ALA A 19 8.78 14.16 6.86
N PHE A 20 8.88 13.39 5.77
CA PHE A 20 9.67 12.15 5.68
C PHE A 20 10.70 12.26 4.57
N LEU A 21 11.91 11.76 4.82
CA LEU A 21 12.94 11.63 3.79
C LEU A 21 13.69 10.31 3.92
N ALA A 22 14.36 10.08 5.04
CA ALA A 22 15.11 8.84 5.28
C ALA A 22 14.24 7.73 5.88
N SER A 23 13.15 8.08 6.58
CA SER A 23 12.25 7.07 7.15
C SER A 23 11.41 6.32 6.11
N LYS A 24 11.39 6.81 4.86
CA LYS A 24 10.69 6.26 3.70
C LYS A 24 11.70 5.90 2.60
N PRO A 25 12.37 4.73 2.70
CA PRO A 25 13.27 4.25 1.65
C PRO A 25 12.49 3.87 0.38
N GLU A 26 13.20 3.33 -0.61
CA GLU A 26 12.62 2.88 -1.86
C GLU A 26 11.42 1.93 -1.67
N SER A 27 10.34 2.22 -2.39
CA SER A 27 9.14 1.38 -2.41
C SER A 27 9.25 0.32 -3.49
N ALA A 28 8.62 -0.83 -3.26
CA ALA A 28 8.53 -1.90 -4.24
C ALA A 28 7.16 -1.90 -4.91
N LEU A 29 7.16 -2.01 -6.25
CA LEU A 29 5.96 -2.23 -7.05
C LEU A 29 5.84 -3.71 -7.43
N GLY A 30 4.62 -4.11 -7.79
CA GLY A 30 4.40 -5.42 -8.40
C GLY A 30 5.06 -5.50 -9.78
N PRO A 31 5.32 -6.71 -10.28
CA PRO A 31 5.99 -6.90 -11.57
C PRO A 31 5.15 -6.47 -12.77
N VAL A 32 3.85 -6.24 -12.58
CA VAL A 32 2.90 -5.93 -13.65
C VAL A 32 2.03 -4.73 -13.23
N ALA A 33 1.88 -3.77 -14.13
CA ALA A 33 0.85 -2.76 -14.07
C ALA A 33 -0.30 -3.17 -15.00
N ILE A 34 -1.53 -3.00 -14.53
CA ILE A 34 -2.75 -3.39 -15.26
C ILE A 34 -3.62 -2.16 -15.51
N THR A 35 -4.28 -2.12 -16.65
CA THR A 35 -5.21 -1.03 -16.99
C THR A 35 -6.57 -1.27 -16.33
N PRO A 36 -7.30 -0.23 -15.87
CA PRO A 36 -8.55 -0.41 -15.15
C PRO A 36 -9.63 -1.20 -15.90
N ASN A 37 -9.68 -1.10 -17.24
CA ASN A 37 -10.66 -1.82 -18.07
C ASN A 37 -10.54 -3.35 -18.01
N VAL A 38 -9.39 -3.89 -17.57
CA VAL A 38 -9.25 -5.35 -17.38
C VAL A 38 -9.80 -5.83 -16.04
N LEU A 39 -10.07 -4.92 -15.10
CA LEU A 39 -10.59 -5.20 -13.75
C LEU A 39 -12.14 -5.19 -13.73
N VAL A 40 -12.76 -5.89 -14.67
CA VAL A 40 -14.23 -5.90 -14.83
C VAL A 40 -14.91 -6.39 -13.54
N GLY A 41 -15.75 -5.55 -12.94
CA GLY A 41 -16.48 -5.85 -11.70
C GLY A 41 -15.66 -5.78 -10.41
N SER A 42 -14.34 -5.57 -10.49
CA SER A 42 -13.45 -5.38 -9.32
C SER A 42 -12.92 -3.95 -9.21
N CYS A 43 -13.29 -3.07 -10.14
CA CYS A 43 -13.00 -1.64 -10.07
C CYS A 43 -14.28 -0.90 -10.44
N ASP A 44 -14.71 0.03 -9.58
CA ASP A 44 -15.92 0.85 -9.79
C ASP A 44 -15.65 2.12 -10.62
N GLY A 45 -14.46 2.18 -11.25
CA GLY A 45 -13.99 3.33 -12.02
C GLY A 45 -13.24 4.37 -11.18
N LYS A 46 -13.20 4.21 -9.85
CA LYS A 46 -12.46 5.11 -8.95
C LYS A 46 -11.54 4.36 -7.99
N LEU A 47 -12.06 3.29 -7.40
CA LEU A 47 -11.38 2.44 -6.43
C LEU A 47 -11.26 1.01 -6.95
N VAL A 48 -10.09 0.43 -6.77
CA VAL A 48 -9.84 -0.99 -7.05
C VAL A 48 -10.23 -1.80 -5.82
N GLY A 49 -11.26 -2.63 -5.95
CA GLY A 49 -11.62 -3.68 -5.01
C GLY A 49 -10.83 -4.97 -5.24
N GLY A 50 -11.04 -5.92 -4.33
CA GLY A 50 -10.37 -7.22 -4.35
C GLY A 50 -9.54 -7.47 -3.09
N ARG A 51 -8.81 -8.59 -3.07
CA ARG A 51 -8.07 -9.03 -1.89
C ARG A 51 -6.56 -8.94 -2.07
N VAL A 52 -5.89 -8.26 -1.15
CA VAL A 52 -4.43 -8.24 -1.05
C VAL A 52 -4.00 -9.20 0.04
N LYS A 53 -3.31 -10.28 -0.36
CA LYS A 53 -2.68 -11.23 0.57
C LYS A 53 -1.28 -10.76 0.92
N VAL A 54 -0.99 -10.64 2.21
CA VAL A 54 0.34 -10.29 2.74
C VAL A 54 0.94 -11.51 3.41
N THR A 55 2.16 -11.87 3.00
CA THR A 55 2.92 -12.99 3.57
C THR A 55 4.25 -12.51 4.12
N LEU A 56 4.65 -13.03 5.28
CA LEU A 56 5.96 -12.79 5.89
C LEU A 56 6.68 -14.12 6.08
N ARG A 57 7.85 -14.27 5.46
CA ARG A 57 8.66 -15.51 5.54
C ARG A 57 7.89 -16.80 5.22
N GLY A 58 6.95 -16.72 4.27
CA GLY A 58 6.12 -17.86 3.84
C GLY A 58 4.82 -18.01 4.62
N GLU A 59 4.63 -17.32 5.73
CA GLU A 59 3.40 -17.36 6.53
C GLU A 59 2.44 -16.24 6.13
N VAL A 60 1.14 -16.53 6.11
CA VAL A 60 0.11 -15.52 5.81
C VAL A 60 -0.09 -14.63 7.04
N MET A 61 0.23 -13.35 6.90
CA MET A 61 0.03 -12.33 7.93
C MET A 61 -1.36 -11.70 7.86
N GLY A 62 -1.94 -11.63 6.66
CA GLY A 62 -3.26 -11.06 6.48
C GLY A 62 -3.76 -11.12 5.05
N VAL A 63 -5.08 -11.02 4.91
CA VAL A 63 -5.77 -10.87 3.63
C VAL A 63 -6.72 -9.68 3.80
N ILE A 64 -6.45 -8.60 3.08
CA ILE A 64 -7.15 -7.32 3.21
C ILE A 64 -8.04 -7.12 1.99
N ASP A 65 -9.28 -6.68 2.20
CA ASP A 65 -10.16 -6.27 1.11
C ASP A 65 -9.95 -4.77 0.82
N THR A 66 -9.47 -4.41 -0.37
CA THR A 66 -8.99 -3.05 -0.67
C THR A 66 -10.10 -2.01 -0.86
N GLY A 67 -11.35 -2.46 -0.95
CA GLY A 67 -12.52 -1.58 -1.08
C GLY A 67 -13.21 -1.26 0.26
N ILE A 68 -12.89 -1.99 1.33
CA ILE A 68 -13.53 -1.83 2.64
C ILE A 68 -12.74 -0.81 3.47
N ASP A 69 -13.43 0.02 4.25
CA ASP A 69 -12.85 1.04 5.14
C ASP A 69 -11.96 2.08 4.43
N CYS A 70 -12.12 2.25 3.11
CA CYS A 70 -11.50 3.35 2.39
C CYS A 70 -12.32 4.64 2.61
N PRO A 71 -11.75 5.71 3.20
CA PRO A 71 -12.51 6.92 3.47
C PRO A 71 -12.71 7.82 2.23
N PHE A 72 -12.03 7.52 1.12
CA PHE A 72 -12.07 8.33 -0.10
C PHE A 72 -12.45 7.47 -1.30
N TYR A 73 -13.52 7.85 -2.01
CA TYR A 73 -14.07 7.17 -3.20
C TYR A 73 -14.11 8.09 -4.41
#